data_AF-A0A961TQI8-F1
#
_entry.id   AF-A0A961TQI8-F1
#
_cell.length_a   1.000
_cell.length_b   1.000
_cell.length_c   1.000
_cell.angle_alpha   90.00
_cell.angle_beta   90.00
_cell.angle_gamma   90.00
#
_symmetry.space_group_name_H-M   'P 1'
#
loop_
_entity.id
_entity.type
_entity.pdbx_description
1 polymer ?
#
loop_
_entity_poly.entity_id
_entity_poly.type
_entity_poly.pdbx_seq_one_letter_code
_entity_poly.pdbx_strand_id
1 'polypeptide(L)'
;MNDVVVPFPHGQQLRTPLAQFFRIGESHRKFGDMFASDHFPVSRVVIDAGRLKQQSSLVQELKSEGVEISIDTGAAELSSAARHRTFVRKASWLLEPPSTPLTPSYFDESAIVRMAEMAVSNRVDRILAPTHFLGDPNFDGWLKTDAEACTILRSALDKLGGGRIRIDYTIIQSVQGLIGPAARKELLETISILPVDAIWVRLSGLGKEPRPQKIRAFIRMLGGFHNLGKPVILDYCGGLNAEAAEAFGVASGVAGGILELDQFSARDWHKLPDEPDPETEIRRARIVPLLGLSRGFRANEFELLARARGGRKLLLQSDYVNAASVEEMVTNRKQIQALQMALAQEDLQDVPDLNRAGHFLSKTMARAERRAKDISFLKPTKAQASEAGVDLTSLLNRTRDHAVTMGKVADALEKIHEERGADSPRVRACDLNIEQALRRDGQG
;
A
#
# COMPACT_ATOMS: atom_id res chain seq x y z
N MET A 1 -42.31 35.19 19.23
CA MET A 1 -41.23 34.18 19.24
C MET A 1 -40.63 34.20 17.85
N ASN A 2 -39.36 34.60 17.72
CA ASN A 2 -38.68 34.55 16.43
C ASN A 2 -38.28 33.09 16.20
N ASP A 3 -38.89 32.46 15.21
CA ASP A 3 -38.49 31.14 14.75
C ASP A 3 -37.08 31.25 14.15
N VAL A 4 -36.09 30.84 14.92
CA VAL A 4 -34.73 30.63 14.44
C VAL A 4 -34.77 29.36 13.59
N VAL A 5 -34.99 29.54 12.28
CA VAL A 5 -34.76 28.47 11.31
C VAL A 5 -33.25 28.23 11.29
N VAL A 6 -32.80 27.19 11.99
CA VAL A 6 -31.44 26.67 11.85
C VAL A 6 -31.35 26.09 10.44
N PRO A 7 -30.53 26.65 9.53
CA PRO A 7 -30.36 26.04 8.22
C PRO A 7 -29.79 24.64 8.42
N PHE A 8 -30.48 23.64 7.85
CA PHE A 8 -29.95 22.29 7.78
C PHE A 8 -28.57 22.38 7.10
N PRO A 9 -27.51 21.73 7.61
CA PRO A 9 -26.19 21.82 7.01
C PRO A 9 -26.25 21.26 5.58
N HIS A 10 -26.39 22.15 4.61
CA HIS A 10 -26.26 21.82 3.20
C HIS A 10 -24.78 21.48 2.94
N GLY A 11 -24.52 20.25 2.50
CA GLY A 11 -23.23 19.88 1.90
C GLY A 11 -22.36 18.91 2.68
N GLN A 12 -22.90 18.03 3.54
CA GLN A 12 -22.10 16.88 3.97
C GLN A 12 -21.84 16.00 2.73
N GLN A 13 -20.60 15.95 2.26
CA GLN A 13 -20.21 14.99 1.23
C GLN A 13 -20.50 13.59 1.79
N LEU A 14 -21.49 12.91 1.20
CA LEU A 14 -21.87 11.56 1.60
C LEU A 14 -20.76 10.54 1.28
N ARG A 15 -19.85 10.91 0.38
CA ARG A 15 -18.73 10.10 -0.10
C ARG A 15 -17.46 10.91 -0.06
N THR A 16 -16.47 10.39 0.66
CA THR A 16 -15.12 10.92 0.70
C THR A 16 -14.23 10.19 -0.30
N PRO A 17 -13.43 10.87 -1.14
CA PRO A 17 -12.52 10.21 -2.06
C PRO A 17 -11.45 9.35 -1.37
N LEU A 18 -11.32 8.11 -1.85
CA LEU A 18 -10.26 7.17 -1.54
C LEU A 18 -9.11 7.35 -2.54
N ALA A 19 -7.90 7.54 -2.02
CA ALA A 19 -6.72 7.76 -2.83
C ALA A 19 -6.02 6.44 -3.18
N GLN A 20 -5.97 6.10 -4.46
CA GLN A 20 -5.13 5.00 -4.93
C GLN A 20 -3.80 5.52 -5.44
N PHE A 21 -2.71 5.00 -4.90
CA PHE A 21 -1.36 5.22 -5.40
C PHE A 21 -0.76 3.91 -5.88
N PHE A 22 -0.13 3.93 -7.05
CA PHE A 22 0.67 2.80 -7.52
C PHE A 22 2.17 3.07 -7.39
N ARG A 23 2.86 2.23 -6.62
CA ARG A 23 4.33 2.23 -6.54
C ARG A 23 4.93 1.58 -7.77
N ILE A 24 5.70 2.34 -8.55
CA ILE A 24 6.31 1.87 -9.79
C ILE A 24 7.70 1.26 -9.50
N GLY A 25 7.70 -0.07 -9.33
CA GLY A 25 8.91 -0.85 -9.09
C GLY A 25 9.68 -1.27 -10.36
N GLU A 26 10.29 -2.46 -10.32
CA GLU A 26 11.06 -3.02 -11.43
C GLU A 26 10.21 -3.25 -12.68
N SER A 27 8.93 -3.54 -12.48
CA SER A 27 7.95 -3.84 -13.52
C SER A 27 7.40 -2.60 -14.25
N HIS A 28 8.08 -1.46 -14.19
CA HIS A 28 7.67 -0.18 -14.80
C HIS A 28 7.29 -0.27 -16.29
N ARG A 29 7.94 -1.11 -17.10
CA ARG A 29 7.55 -1.28 -18.51
C ARG A 29 6.16 -1.88 -18.64
N LYS A 30 5.86 -2.94 -17.87
CA LYS A 30 4.51 -3.53 -17.84
C LYS A 30 3.46 -2.56 -17.31
N PHE A 31 3.84 -1.71 -16.36
CA PHE A 31 2.98 -0.62 -15.89
C PHE A 31 2.66 0.35 -17.03
N GLY A 32 3.69 0.79 -17.77
CA GLY A 32 3.52 1.64 -18.96
C GLY A 32 2.65 0.99 -20.03
N ASP A 33 2.87 -0.29 -20.34
CA ASP A 33 2.05 -1.03 -21.31
C ASP A 33 0.56 -1.07 -20.89
N MET A 34 0.29 -1.26 -19.58
CA MET A 34 -1.08 -1.21 -19.05
C MET A 34 -1.69 0.18 -19.18
N PHE A 35 -0.92 1.20 -18.82
CA PHE A 35 -1.35 2.59 -18.87
C PHE A 35 -1.68 3.03 -20.30
N ALA A 36 -0.77 2.79 -21.26
CA ALA A 36 -0.93 3.13 -22.67
C ALA A 36 -2.07 2.38 -23.36
N SER A 37 -2.54 1.26 -22.79
CA SER A 37 -3.66 0.52 -23.32
C SER A 37 -5.03 1.08 -22.91
N ASP A 38 -5.11 2.12 -22.06
CA ASP A 38 -6.34 2.66 -21.45
C ASP A 38 -7.14 1.66 -20.58
N HIS A 39 -6.58 0.48 -20.29
CA HIS A 39 -7.24 -0.53 -19.46
C HIS A 39 -6.90 -0.42 -17.96
N PHE A 40 -6.22 0.65 -17.54
CA PHE A 40 -5.74 0.77 -16.16
C PHE A 40 -6.01 2.16 -15.58
N PRO A 41 -7.03 2.30 -14.71
CA PRO A 41 -7.42 3.58 -14.15
C PRO A 41 -6.42 4.02 -13.07
N VAL A 42 -5.37 4.72 -13.52
CA VAL A 42 -4.36 5.33 -12.64
C VAL A 42 -4.60 6.84 -12.59
N SER A 43 -4.54 7.37 -11.38
CA SER A 43 -4.55 8.81 -11.12
C SER A 43 -3.35 9.27 -10.32
N ARG A 44 -2.66 8.37 -9.59
CA ARG A 44 -1.50 8.71 -8.76
C ARG A 44 -0.46 7.60 -8.76
N VAL A 45 0.81 7.99 -8.78
CA VAL A 45 1.94 7.06 -8.73
C VAL A 45 3.01 7.51 -7.75
N VAL A 46 3.78 6.54 -7.26
CA VAL A 46 4.97 6.78 -6.44
C VAL A 46 6.19 6.24 -7.16
N ILE A 47 7.21 7.09 -7.27
CA ILE A 47 8.50 6.76 -7.88
C ILE A 47 9.57 6.86 -6.81
N ASP A 48 10.41 5.83 -6.68
CA ASP A 48 11.59 5.94 -5.83
C ASP A 48 12.65 6.85 -6.48
N ALA A 49 13.26 7.73 -5.70
CA ALA A 49 14.33 8.62 -6.16
C ALA A 49 15.49 7.85 -6.84
N GLY A 50 15.78 6.63 -6.38
CA GLY A 50 16.79 5.73 -6.98
C GLY A 50 16.45 5.19 -8.36
N ARG A 51 15.17 5.27 -8.77
CA ARG A 51 14.68 4.80 -10.08
C ARG A 51 14.28 5.93 -11.01
N LEU A 52 14.19 7.16 -10.50
CA LEU A 52 13.68 8.32 -11.22
C LEU A 52 14.37 8.54 -12.59
N LYS A 53 15.70 8.46 -12.65
CA LYS A 53 16.44 8.59 -13.92
C LYS A 53 16.06 7.50 -14.92
N GLN A 54 15.99 6.24 -14.46
CA GLN A 54 15.64 5.08 -15.28
C GLN A 54 14.20 5.13 -15.79
N GLN A 55 13.29 5.68 -14.99
CA GLN A 55 11.84 5.73 -15.26
C GLN A 55 11.39 7.10 -15.81
N SER A 56 12.32 7.97 -16.17
CA SER A 56 12.03 9.37 -16.52
C SER A 56 11.06 9.52 -17.69
N SER A 57 11.16 8.68 -18.74
CA SER A 57 10.23 8.71 -19.88
C SER A 57 8.79 8.42 -19.45
N LEU A 58 8.60 7.33 -18.69
CA LEU A 58 7.30 6.95 -18.13
C LEU A 58 6.73 8.05 -17.20
N VAL A 59 7.58 8.67 -16.38
CA VAL A 59 7.16 9.76 -15.49
C VAL A 59 6.67 10.97 -16.30
N GLN A 60 7.33 11.34 -17.41
CA GLN A 60 6.87 12.44 -18.24
C GLN A 60 5.55 12.12 -18.94
N GLU A 61 5.39 10.89 -19.44
CA GLU A 61 4.14 10.42 -20.06
C GLU A 61 2.97 10.43 -19.08
N LEU A 62 3.14 9.86 -17.89
CA LEU A 62 2.12 9.89 -16.83
C LEU A 62 1.74 11.32 -16.47
N LYS A 63 2.72 12.21 -16.36
CA LYS A 63 2.48 13.61 -16.01
C LYS A 63 1.79 14.40 -17.12
N SER A 64 2.06 14.12 -18.41
CA SER A 64 1.33 14.74 -19.51
C SER A 64 -0.15 14.35 -19.53
N GLU A 65 -0.46 13.14 -19.06
CA GLU A 65 -1.84 12.67 -18.86
C GLU A 65 -2.45 13.11 -17.51
N GLY A 66 -1.76 13.97 -16.77
CA GLY A 66 -2.25 14.52 -15.51
C GLY A 66 -2.23 13.55 -14.33
N VAL A 67 -1.45 12.47 -14.38
CA VAL A 67 -1.25 11.60 -13.22
C VAL A 67 -0.41 12.33 -12.17
N GLU A 68 -0.88 12.31 -10.92
CA GLU A 68 -0.19 12.88 -9.75
C GLU A 68 1.09 12.08 -9.46
N ILE A 69 2.23 12.75 -9.37
CA ILE A 69 3.54 12.14 -9.14
C ILE A 69 4.02 12.42 -7.72
N SER A 70 4.24 11.35 -6.95
CA SER A 70 4.92 11.38 -5.66
C SER A 70 6.32 10.80 -5.78
N ILE A 71 7.33 11.45 -5.18
CA ILE A 71 8.68 10.88 -5.04
C ILE A 71 8.90 10.33 -3.63
N ASP A 72 9.32 9.07 -3.53
CA ASP A 72 9.91 8.51 -2.31
C ASP A 72 11.41 8.81 -2.29
N THR A 73 11.90 9.49 -1.24
CA THR A 73 13.32 9.85 -1.11
C THR A 73 14.22 8.62 -0.98
N GLY A 74 13.69 7.50 -0.48
CA GLY A 74 14.45 6.28 -0.19
C GLY A 74 15.37 6.39 1.04
N ALA A 75 15.17 7.40 1.88
CA ALA A 75 16.00 7.66 3.07
C ALA A 75 16.08 6.44 4.00
N ALA A 76 14.94 5.83 4.30
CA ALA A 76 14.84 4.66 5.17
C ALA A 76 15.70 3.48 4.68
N GLU A 77 15.61 3.16 3.39
CA GLU A 77 16.38 2.09 2.78
C GLU A 77 17.88 2.44 2.69
N LEU A 78 18.23 3.70 2.46
CA LEU A 78 19.62 4.18 2.42
C LEU A 78 20.30 4.14 3.80
N SER A 79 19.54 4.27 4.87
CA SER A 79 20.02 4.15 6.25
C SER A 79 19.99 2.70 6.76
N SER A 80 19.50 1.75 5.97
CA SER A 80 19.43 0.33 6.35
C SER A 80 20.66 -0.47 5.87
N ALA A 81 21.22 -1.28 6.77
CA ALA A 81 22.30 -2.24 6.49
C ALA A 81 21.98 -3.15 5.29
N ALA A 82 20.78 -3.74 5.26
CA ALA A 82 20.37 -4.66 4.20
C ALA A 82 19.99 -3.99 2.87
N ARG A 83 19.59 -2.71 2.90
CA ARG A 83 18.91 -2.08 1.74
C ARG A 83 19.74 -0.99 1.04
N HIS A 84 20.70 -0.36 1.72
CA HIS A 84 21.43 0.78 1.16
C HIS A 84 22.14 0.48 -0.17
N ARG A 85 22.61 -0.76 -0.39
CA ARG A 85 23.31 -1.18 -1.62
C ARG A 85 22.40 -1.49 -2.81
N THR A 86 21.08 -1.43 -2.64
CA THR A 86 20.11 -1.78 -3.69
C THR A 86 19.95 -0.63 -4.70
N PHE A 87 18.80 -0.52 -5.36
CA PHE A 87 18.55 0.55 -6.33
C PHE A 87 18.55 1.95 -5.68
N VAL A 88 18.30 2.04 -4.37
CA VAL A 88 18.20 3.32 -3.65
C VAL A 88 19.50 4.12 -3.63
N ARG A 89 20.67 3.46 -3.74
CA ARG A 89 21.99 4.13 -3.86
C ARG A 89 22.16 5.01 -5.11
N LYS A 90 21.21 4.90 -6.05
CA LYS A 90 21.19 5.67 -7.30
C LYS A 90 20.31 6.93 -7.19
N ALA A 91 19.82 7.25 -5.99
CA ALA A 91 18.94 8.40 -5.78
C ALA A 91 19.57 9.69 -6.30
N SER A 92 18.81 10.46 -7.06
CA SER A 92 19.33 11.63 -7.78
C SER A 92 19.76 12.80 -6.88
N TRP A 93 19.38 12.77 -5.60
CA TRP A 93 19.78 13.77 -4.60
C TRP A 93 21.10 13.42 -3.89
N LEU A 94 21.65 12.21 -4.12
CA LEU A 94 22.97 11.81 -3.62
C LEU A 94 24.07 12.41 -4.49
N LEU A 95 25.16 12.87 -3.87
CA LEU A 95 26.37 13.29 -4.58
C LEU A 95 27.11 12.08 -5.18
N GLU A 96 27.20 11.01 -4.40
CA GLU A 96 27.82 9.75 -4.79
C GLU A 96 27.09 8.56 -4.16
N PRO A 97 27.16 7.35 -4.76
CA PRO A 97 26.58 6.16 -4.18
C PRO A 97 27.26 5.81 -2.84
N PRO A 98 26.52 5.71 -1.73
CA PRO A 98 27.13 5.46 -0.43
C PRO A 98 27.68 4.04 -0.32
N SER A 99 28.87 3.90 0.28
CA SER A 99 29.52 2.61 0.55
C SER A 99 29.00 1.93 1.83
N THR A 100 28.43 2.72 2.74
CA THR A 100 27.86 2.33 4.02
C THR A 100 26.45 2.89 4.17
N PRO A 101 25.61 2.37 5.09
CA PRO A 101 24.33 2.99 5.40
C PRO A 101 24.51 4.46 5.81
N LEU A 102 23.55 5.30 5.42
CA LEU A 102 23.54 6.71 5.83
C LEU A 102 23.23 6.83 7.33
N THR A 103 23.98 7.69 8.01
CA THR A 103 23.81 7.99 9.43
C THR A 103 23.00 9.28 9.60
N PRO A 104 22.49 9.59 10.81
CA PRO A 104 21.73 10.82 11.06
C PRO A 104 22.44 12.10 10.62
N SER A 105 23.77 12.14 10.76
CA SER A 105 24.60 13.29 10.34
C SER A 105 24.58 13.58 8.83
N TYR A 106 24.17 12.61 8.00
CA TYR A 106 24.05 12.82 6.56
C TYR A 106 22.80 13.64 6.19
N PHE A 107 21.78 13.65 7.04
CA PHE A 107 20.52 14.37 6.80
C PHE A 107 20.60 15.82 7.30
N ASP A 108 21.69 16.50 6.91
CA ASP A 108 21.92 17.92 7.15
C ASP A 108 21.16 18.80 6.15
N GLU A 109 21.21 20.13 6.35
CA GLU A 109 20.53 21.08 5.47
C GLU A 109 20.92 20.92 4.00
N SER A 110 22.20 20.61 3.72
CA SER A 110 22.71 20.43 2.36
C SER A 110 22.06 19.23 1.65
N ALA A 111 21.96 18.09 2.34
CA ALA A 111 21.28 16.91 1.79
C ALA A 111 19.79 17.14 1.57
N ILE A 112 19.12 17.82 2.50
CA ILE A 112 17.70 18.11 2.38
C ILE A 112 17.41 19.11 1.24
N VAL A 113 18.27 20.11 1.04
CA VAL A 113 18.17 21.03 -0.11
C VAL A 113 18.29 20.26 -1.43
N ARG A 114 19.20 19.30 -1.56
CA ARG A 114 19.29 18.46 -2.78
C ARG A 114 18.03 17.63 -3.03
N MET A 115 17.35 17.16 -1.99
CA MET A 115 16.06 16.48 -2.14
C MET A 115 14.98 17.44 -2.67
N ALA A 116 14.96 18.68 -2.18
CA ALA A 116 14.06 19.72 -2.66
C ALA A 116 14.34 20.11 -4.12
N GLU A 117 15.61 20.30 -4.49
CA GLU A 117 16.05 20.56 -5.87
C GLU A 117 15.62 19.45 -6.82
N MET A 118 15.76 18.19 -6.41
CA MET A 118 15.27 17.03 -7.16
C MET A 118 13.76 17.11 -7.37
N ALA A 119 12.97 17.39 -6.33
CA ALA A 119 11.52 17.47 -6.44
C ALA A 119 11.08 18.60 -7.40
N VAL A 120 11.66 19.80 -7.23
CA VAL A 120 11.37 20.96 -8.08
C VAL A 120 11.77 20.72 -9.53
N SER A 121 12.96 20.19 -9.77
CA SER A 121 13.47 19.92 -11.13
C SER A 121 12.60 18.92 -11.90
N ASN A 122 12.00 17.96 -11.20
CA ASN A 122 11.09 16.98 -11.80
C ASN A 122 9.63 17.46 -11.85
N ARG A 123 9.31 18.61 -11.23
CA ARG A 123 7.96 19.19 -11.12
C ARG A 123 6.96 18.16 -10.61
N VAL A 124 7.26 17.54 -9.47
CA VAL A 124 6.38 16.56 -8.84
C VAL A 124 5.32 17.23 -7.99
N ASP A 125 4.21 16.54 -7.77
CA ASP A 125 3.11 17.03 -6.94
C ASP A 125 3.42 16.83 -5.46
N ARG A 126 4.10 15.74 -5.12
CA ARG A 126 4.46 15.40 -3.75
C ARG A 126 5.87 14.84 -3.59
N ILE A 127 6.40 15.02 -2.39
CA ILE A 127 7.60 14.32 -1.91
C ILE A 127 7.30 13.67 -0.57
N LEU A 128 7.69 12.40 -0.41
CA LEU A 128 7.70 11.76 0.89
C LEU A 128 8.87 12.31 1.69
N ALA A 129 8.60 12.79 2.91
CA ALA A 129 9.63 13.26 3.81
C ALA A 129 10.71 12.17 4.02
N PRO A 130 11.99 12.54 4.24
CA PRO A 130 13.08 11.59 4.45
C PRO A 130 13.00 10.97 5.85
N THR A 131 12.07 10.05 6.01
CA THR A 131 11.77 9.36 7.27
C THR A 131 12.44 8.00 7.37
N HIS A 132 12.59 7.49 8.58
CA HIS A 132 13.34 6.26 8.87
C HIS A 132 12.51 5.21 9.61
N PHE A 133 13.06 3.99 9.70
CA PHE A 133 12.45 2.93 10.49
C PHE A 133 12.62 3.21 11.98
N LEU A 134 11.54 3.59 12.65
CA LEU A 134 11.53 3.95 14.07
C LEU A 134 11.77 2.77 15.03
N GLY A 135 11.88 1.55 14.49
CA GLY A 135 12.24 0.35 15.26
C GLY A 135 13.69 -0.09 15.05
N ASP A 136 14.54 0.79 14.53
CA ASP A 136 15.96 0.50 14.30
C ASP A 136 16.70 0.29 15.64
N PRO A 137 17.29 -0.88 15.88
CA PRO A 137 18.04 -1.14 17.10
C PRO A 137 19.34 -0.33 17.21
N ASN A 138 19.84 0.26 16.12
CA ASN A 138 21.12 0.96 16.11
C ASN A 138 21.01 2.46 16.42
N PHE A 139 19.82 3.04 16.30
CA PHE A 139 19.57 4.46 16.58
C PHE A 139 18.10 4.71 16.89
N ASP A 140 17.81 5.25 18.08
CA ASP A 140 16.45 5.54 18.56
C ASP A 140 16.00 6.98 18.28
N GLY A 141 16.93 7.88 17.91
CA GLY A 141 16.67 9.30 17.66
C GLY A 141 16.01 9.63 16.31
N TRP A 142 15.60 8.63 15.51
CA TRP A 142 15.11 8.84 14.14
C TRP A 142 13.90 9.78 14.08
N LEU A 143 12.94 9.68 15.01
CA LEU A 143 11.74 10.54 15.00
C LEU A 143 12.10 12.03 15.04
N LYS A 144 13.11 12.40 15.84
CA LYS A 144 13.60 13.78 15.95
C LYS A 144 14.30 14.22 14.66
N THR A 145 15.22 13.41 14.15
CA THR A 145 15.92 13.67 12.88
C THR A 145 14.94 13.86 11.72
N ASP A 146 13.93 13.00 11.64
CA ASP A 146 12.90 13.05 10.59
C ASP A 146 12.05 14.32 10.68
N ALA A 147 11.70 14.75 11.89
CA ALA A 147 10.94 15.98 12.13
C ALA A 147 11.72 17.25 11.73
N GLU A 148 13.00 17.30 12.09
CA GLU A 148 13.91 18.39 11.72
C GLU A 148 14.10 18.43 10.19
N ALA A 149 14.39 17.29 9.58
CA ALA A 149 14.55 17.16 8.14
C ALA A 149 13.27 17.57 7.37
N CYS A 150 12.08 17.23 7.86
CA CYS A 150 10.81 17.65 7.28
C CYS A 150 10.63 19.17 7.28
N THR A 151 10.98 19.83 8.39
CA THR A 151 10.91 21.30 8.52
C THR A 151 11.89 22.01 7.57
N ILE A 152 13.11 21.47 7.47
CA ILE A 152 14.11 21.96 6.51
C ILE A 152 13.63 21.75 5.08
N LEU A 153 13.03 20.59 4.77
CA LEU A 153 12.52 20.27 3.43
C LEU A 153 11.46 21.27 2.99
N ARG A 154 10.51 21.62 3.85
CA ARG A 154 9.52 22.66 3.57
C ARG A 154 10.19 24.00 3.23
N SER A 155 11.10 24.44 4.10
CA SER A 155 11.84 25.70 3.91
C SER A 155 12.65 25.71 2.61
N ALA A 156 13.28 24.60 2.26
CA ALA A 156 14.06 24.46 1.03
C ALA A 156 13.18 24.48 -0.21
N LEU A 157 12.05 23.76 -0.21
CA LEU A 157 11.08 23.79 -1.29
C LEU A 157 10.55 25.20 -1.53
N ASP A 158 10.20 25.94 -0.47
CA ASP A 158 9.67 27.30 -0.60
C ASP A 158 10.70 28.26 -1.20
N LYS A 159 11.96 28.19 -0.75
CA LYS A 159 13.07 28.98 -1.32
C LYS A 159 13.32 28.68 -2.81
N LEU A 160 13.11 27.43 -3.23
CA LEU A 160 13.28 26.98 -4.61
C LEU A 160 12.02 27.18 -5.48
N GLY A 161 10.97 27.84 -4.97
CA GLY A 161 9.71 28.05 -5.69
C GLY A 161 8.78 26.83 -5.75
N GLY A 162 9.12 25.76 -5.03
CA GLY A 162 8.34 24.52 -4.86
C GLY A 162 7.25 24.60 -3.78
N GLY A 163 6.74 25.79 -3.46
CA GLY A 163 5.73 25.99 -2.41
C GLY A 163 4.43 25.19 -2.58
N ARG A 164 4.14 24.74 -3.81
CA ARG A 164 2.97 23.89 -4.13
C ARG A 164 3.24 22.39 -4.01
N ILE A 165 4.50 21.98 -3.92
CA ILE A 165 4.86 20.56 -3.76
C ILE A 165 4.51 20.15 -2.33
N ARG A 166 3.59 19.20 -2.20
CA ARG A 166 3.11 18.70 -0.90
C ARG A 166 4.16 17.82 -0.24
N ILE A 167 4.21 17.83 1.09
CA ILE A 167 5.08 16.95 1.87
C ILE A 167 4.21 15.92 2.58
N ASP A 168 4.49 14.65 2.30
CA ASP A 168 3.79 13.55 2.96
C ASP A 168 4.76 12.86 3.94
N TYR A 169 4.37 12.71 5.20
CA TYR A 169 5.24 12.13 6.23
C TYR A 169 5.03 10.62 6.34
N THR A 170 6.08 9.82 6.18
CA THR A 170 5.97 8.35 6.26
C THR A 170 6.37 7.82 7.63
N ILE A 171 5.42 7.19 8.32
CA ILE A 171 5.66 6.45 9.54
C ILE A 171 6.08 5.03 9.15
N ILE A 172 7.34 4.68 9.42
CA ILE A 172 7.88 3.35 9.16
C ILE A 172 8.13 2.67 10.51
N GLN A 173 7.28 1.70 10.85
CA GLN A 173 7.35 1.04 12.17
C GLN A 173 6.79 -0.40 12.10
N SER A 174 7.08 -1.22 13.10
CA SER A 174 6.40 -2.50 13.29
C SER A 174 4.98 -2.30 13.83
N VAL A 175 4.07 -3.23 13.51
CA VAL A 175 2.72 -3.23 14.12
C VAL A 175 2.81 -3.20 15.65
N GLN A 176 3.75 -3.95 16.23
CA GLN A 176 3.95 -3.99 17.68
C GLN A 176 4.39 -2.63 18.26
N GLY A 177 5.27 -1.92 17.55
CA GLY A 177 5.76 -0.61 17.97
C GLY A 177 4.68 0.47 18.05
N LEU A 178 3.63 0.40 17.22
CA LEU A 178 2.53 1.38 17.22
C LEU A 178 1.33 0.99 18.09
N ILE A 179 1.24 -0.26 18.55
CA ILE A 179 0.18 -0.67 19.49
C ILE A 179 0.34 0.04 20.84
N GLY A 180 1.58 0.26 21.28
CA GLY A 180 1.90 0.95 22.53
C GLY A 180 1.34 2.39 22.56
N PRO A 181 0.55 2.78 23.57
CA PRO A 181 -0.07 4.10 23.62
C PRO A 181 0.93 5.24 23.80
N ALA A 182 2.03 5.03 24.53
CA ALA A 182 3.05 6.05 24.75
C ALA A 182 3.81 6.41 23.45
N ALA A 183 4.37 5.39 22.77
CA ALA A 183 5.05 5.58 21.49
C ALA A 183 4.13 6.20 20.43
N ARG A 184 2.86 5.76 20.37
CA ARG A 184 1.87 6.35 19.47
C ARG A 184 1.58 7.81 19.84
N LYS A 185 1.47 8.15 21.12
CA LYS A 185 1.22 9.53 21.57
C LYS A 185 2.36 10.46 21.15
N GLU A 186 3.60 10.11 21.47
CA GLU A 186 4.79 10.89 21.12
C GLU A 186 4.90 11.13 19.61
N LEU A 187 4.66 10.07 18.82
CA LEU A 187 4.64 10.14 17.37
C LEU A 187 3.58 11.11 16.84
N LEU A 188 2.35 11.01 17.34
CA LEU A 188 1.24 11.88 16.91
C LEU A 188 1.47 13.34 17.33
N GLU A 189 1.96 13.59 18.54
CA GLU A 189 2.32 14.94 19.02
C GLU A 189 3.39 15.57 18.13
N THR A 190 4.45 14.82 17.81
CA THR A 190 5.53 15.27 16.92
C THR A 190 5.01 15.61 15.53
N ILE A 191 4.23 14.70 14.93
CA ILE A 191 3.71 14.87 13.57
C ILE A 191 2.70 16.02 13.48
N SER A 192 1.91 16.26 14.54
CA SER A 192 0.83 17.26 14.53
C SER A 192 1.29 18.69 14.22
N ILE A 193 2.56 19.01 14.50
CA ILE A 193 3.16 20.33 14.29
C ILE A 193 3.99 20.43 13.01
N LEU A 194 4.15 19.33 12.25
CA LEU A 194 4.96 19.31 11.04
C LEU A 194 4.20 19.91 9.83
N PRO A 195 4.92 20.52 8.88
CA PRO A 195 4.34 21.09 7.66
C PRO A 195 4.02 20.00 6.62
N VAL A 196 3.10 19.08 6.97
CA VAL A 196 2.79 17.88 6.19
C VAL A 196 1.33 17.86 5.76
N ASP A 197 1.08 17.30 4.57
CA ASP A 197 -0.24 17.27 3.94
C ASP A 197 -0.95 15.94 4.15
N ALA A 198 -0.22 14.83 4.19
CA ALA A 198 -0.74 13.50 4.51
C ALA A 198 0.25 12.65 5.31
N ILE A 199 -0.29 11.63 5.98
CA ILE A 199 0.49 10.67 6.75
C ILE A 199 0.47 9.34 6.03
N TRP A 200 1.64 8.81 5.74
CA TRP A 200 1.82 7.50 5.12
C TRP A 200 2.21 6.50 6.20
N VAL A 201 1.61 5.32 6.22
CA VAL A 201 1.86 4.32 7.26
C VAL A 201 2.39 3.04 6.63
N ARG A 202 3.68 2.76 6.85
CA ARG A 202 4.41 1.62 6.32
C ARG A 202 4.71 0.63 7.47
N LEU A 203 3.93 -0.46 7.55
CA LEU A 203 3.94 -1.35 8.72
C LEU A 203 4.64 -2.70 8.51
N SER A 204 5.66 -2.96 9.32
CA SER A 204 6.31 -4.28 9.39
C SER A 204 5.51 -5.24 10.27
N GLY A 205 5.31 -6.46 9.80
CA GLY A 205 4.67 -7.54 10.59
C GLY A 205 3.15 -7.64 10.47
N LEU A 206 2.50 -6.80 9.66
CA LEU A 206 1.08 -6.92 9.32
C LEU A 206 0.82 -8.26 8.60
N GLY A 207 1.61 -8.55 7.57
CA GLY A 207 1.46 -9.75 6.75
C GLY A 207 0.52 -9.50 5.56
N LYS A 208 0.65 -10.32 4.50
CA LYS A 208 -0.24 -10.26 3.35
C LYS A 208 -1.65 -10.79 3.68
N GLU A 209 -1.72 -11.91 4.39
CA GLU A 209 -3.00 -12.50 4.80
C GLU A 209 -3.51 -11.85 6.10
N PRO A 210 -4.77 -11.37 6.13
CA PRO A 210 -5.35 -10.83 7.34
C PRO A 210 -5.46 -11.93 8.40
N ARG A 211 -5.25 -11.57 9.67
CA ARG A 211 -5.48 -12.44 10.82
C ARG A 211 -6.41 -11.76 11.82
N PRO A 212 -7.31 -12.49 12.50
CA PRO A 212 -8.39 -11.89 13.30
C PRO A 212 -7.92 -10.88 14.34
N GLN A 213 -6.94 -11.26 15.17
CA GLN A 213 -6.40 -10.38 16.20
C GLN A 213 -5.59 -9.21 15.60
N LYS A 214 -4.86 -9.47 14.51
CA LYS A 214 -4.01 -8.46 13.87
C LYS A 214 -4.84 -7.39 13.18
N ILE A 215 -5.87 -7.77 12.41
CA ILE A 215 -6.72 -6.81 11.72
C ILE A 215 -7.48 -5.92 12.72
N ARG A 216 -7.92 -6.50 13.85
CA ARG A 216 -8.55 -5.75 14.94
C ARG A 216 -7.61 -4.74 15.58
N ALA A 217 -6.40 -5.18 15.93
CA ALA A 217 -5.38 -4.29 16.48
C ALA A 217 -5.01 -3.19 15.47
N PHE A 218 -4.89 -3.55 14.20
CA PHE A 218 -4.56 -2.65 13.10
C PHE A 218 -5.59 -1.55 12.90
N ILE A 219 -6.87 -1.89 12.74
CA ILE A 219 -7.95 -0.89 12.56
C ILE A 219 -8.08 0.01 13.79
N ARG A 220 -7.99 -0.54 15.00
CA ARG A 220 -8.06 0.25 16.24
C ARG A 220 -6.88 1.21 16.39
N MET A 221 -5.68 0.76 16.05
CA MET A 221 -4.47 1.58 16.10
C MET A 221 -4.57 2.77 15.13
N LEU A 222 -4.94 2.50 13.87
CA LEU A 222 -5.17 3.57 12.88
C LEU A 222 -6.34 4.47 13.25
N GLY A 223 -7.34 3.93 13.94
CA GLY A 223 -8.46 4.70 14.47
C GLY A 223 -8.02 5.90 15.31
N GLY A 224 -6.85 5.90 15.96
CA GLY A 224 -6.35 7.06 16.70
C GLY A 224 -5.80 8.22 15.84
N PHE A 225 -5.54 7.97 14.56
CA PHE A 225 -4.89 8.93 13.67
C PHE A 225 -5.83 10.03 13.16
N HIS A 226 -7.15 9.86 13.27
CA HIS A 226 -8.11 10.89 12.88
C HIS A 226 -7.86 12.23 13.60
N ASN A 227 -7.32 12.19 14.83
CA ASN A 227 -6.99 13.36 15.63
C ASN A 227 -5.95 14.28 14.98
N LEU A 228 -5.15 13.80 14.03
CA LEU A 228 -4.21 14.63 13.29
C LEU A 228 -4.92 15.59 12.32
N GLY A 229 -6.18 15.32 11.94
CA GLY A 229 -6.88 16.11 10.92
C GLY A 229 -6.23 16.02 9.53
N LYS A 230 -5.44 14.98 9.28
CA LYS A 230 -4.74 14.70 8.03
C LYS A 230 -5.23 13.40 7.39
N PRO A 231 -5.13 13.26 6.05
CA PRO A 231 -5.35 11.99 5.38
C PRO A 231 -4.32 10.94 5.82
N VAL A 232 -4.74 9.68 5.83
CA VAL A 232 -3.88 8.55 6.18
C VAL A 232 -3.80 7.59 4.99
N ILE A 233 -2.61 7.43 4.41
CA ILE A 233 -2.34 6.53 3.29
C ILE A 233 -1.61 5.29 3.80
N LEU A 234 -2.11 4.10 3.49
CA LEU A 234 -1.42 2.86 3.84
C LEU A 234 -0.38 2.53 2.79
N ASP A 235 0.89 2.51 3.18
CA ASP A 235 2.00 2.27 2.26
C ASP A 235 2.44 0.80 2.31
N TYR A 236 2.68 0.21 1.15
CA TYR A 236 2.97 -1.23 1.00
C TYR A 236 1.92 -2.11 1.69
N CYS A 237 0.64 -1.79 1.51
CA CYS A 237 -0.47 -2.52 2.08
C CYS A 237 -1.53 -2.76 1.01
N GLY A 238 -1.62 -4.00 0.52
CA GLY A 238 -2.65 -4.41 -0.44
C GLY A 238 -3.63 -5.45 0.11
N GLY A 239 -4.69 -5.72 -0.67
CA GLY A 239 -5.71 -6.72 -0.38
C GLY A 239 -6.61 -6.37 0.80
N LEU A 240 -7.17 -7.39 1.44
CA LEU A 240 -8.23 -7.28 2.45
C LEU A 240 -7.83 -6.46 3.69
N ASN A 241 -6.53 -6.40 4.03
CA ASN A 241 -6.10 -5.51 5.13
C ASN A 241 -6.33 -4.04 4.77
N ALA A 242 -6.00 -3.67 3.52
CA ALA A 242 -6.08 -2.31 3.03
C ALA A 242 -7.55 -1.93 2.78
N GLU A 243 -8.29 -2.79 2.07
CA GLU A 243 -9.72 -2.61 1.79
C GLU A 243 -10.53 -2.48 3.10
N ALA A 244 -10.23 -3.29 4.13
CA ALA A 244 -10.88 -3.16 5.42
C ALA A 244 -10.56 -1.82 6.12
N ALA A 245 -9.31 -1.34 6.05
CA ALA A 245 -8.96 -0.07 6.68
C ALA A 245 -9.66 1.14 6.01
N GLU A 246 -9.76 1.13 4.68
CA GLU A 246 -10.52 2.13 3.92
C GLU A 246 -12.02 2.05 4.22
N ALA A 247 -12.59 0.84 4.26
CA ALA A 247 -14.00 0.63 4.51
C ALA A 247 -14.43 1.10 5.90
N PHE A 248 -13.58 0.88 6.90
CA PHE A 248 -13.78 1.33 8.28
C PHE A 248 -13.41 2.81 8.49
N GLY A 249 -12.98 3.52 7.45
CA GLY A 249 -12.67 4.94 7.50
C GLY A 249 -11.46 5.29 8.37
N VAL A 250 -10.54 4.34 8.57
CA VAL A 250 -9.28 4.54 9.30
C VAL A 250 -8.09 4.75 8.36
N ALA A 251 -8.32 4.62 7.05
CA ALA A 251 -7.43 5.02 5.98
C ALA A 251 -8.20 5.81 4.92
N SER A 252 -7.53 6.79 4.32
CA SER A 252 -8.04 7.64 3.23
C SER A 252 -7.58 7.14 1.86
N GLY A 253 -6.75 6.10 1.82
CA GLY A 253 -6.16 5.59 0.60
C GLY A 253 -5.06 4.57 0.86
N VAL A 254 -4.55 4.00 -0.22
CA VAL A 254 -3.53 2.94 -0.22
C VAL A 254 -2.49 3.21 -1.28
N ALA A 255 -1.25 2.82 -0.98
CA ALA A 255 -0.14 2.77 -1.91
C ALA A 255 0.39 1.33 -1.97
N GLY A 256 0.20 0.69 -3.13
CA GLY A 256 0.66 -0.67 -3.40
C GLY A 256 1.36 -0.75 -4.76
N GLY A 257 2.04 -1.85 -5.06
CA GLY A 257 2.66 -2.02 -6.37
C GLY A 257 1.94 -3.08 -7.20
N ILE A 258 2.51 -3.46 -8.34
CA ILE A 258 1.94 -4.48 -9.22
C ILE A 258 2.57 -5.85 -8.86
N LEU A 259 2.00 -6.57 -7.87
CA LEU A 259 2.51 -7.81 -7.22
C LEU A 259 3.87 -7.73 -6.52
N GLU A 260 4.63 -6.68 -6.78
CA GLU A 260 5.81 -6.27 -6.07
C GLU A 260 5.39 -5.11 -5.18
N LEU A 261 5.94 -4.97 -3.98
CA LEU A 261 5.69 -3.80 -3.12
C LEU A 261 4.27 -3.72 -2.49
N ASP A 262 3.48 -4.81 -2.48
CA ASP A 262 2.18 -4.87 -1.78
C ASP A 262 2.28 -5.13 -0.26
N GLN A 263 3.50 -5.39 0.20
CA GLN A 263 3.78 -5.71 1.60
C GLN A 263 5.15 -5.18 2.00
N PHE A 264 5.18 -4.54 3.17
CA PHE A 264 6.42 -4.15 3.82
C PHE A 264 6.91 -5.16 4.86
N SER A 265 8.23 -5.31 4.95
CA SER A 265 8.90 -6.04 6.02
C SER A 265 10.26 -5.44 6.34
N ALA A 266 10.41 -4.98 7.58
CA ALA A 266 11.67 -4.46 8.12
C ALA A 266 12.48 -5.50 8.93
N ARG A 267 12.04 -6.78 8.96
CA ARG A 267 12.62 -7.81 9.85
C ARG A 267 14.12 -8.00 9.69
N ASP A 268 14.62 -7.82 8.47
CA ASP A 268 16.03 -8.04 8.14
C ASP A 268 16.77 -6.75 7.81
N TRP A 269 16.16 -5.58 8.06
CA TRP A 269 16.76 -4.29 7.69
C TRP A 269 18.05 -3.97 8.45
N HIS A 270 18.17 -4.47 9.68
CA HIS A 270 19.35 -4.30 10.53
C HIS A 270 20.40 -5.39 10.31
N LYS A 271 20.10 -6.42 9.52
CA LYS A 271 21.03 -7.52 9.25
C LYS A 271 21.88 -7.17 8.03
N LEU A 272 23.13 -7.62 8.03
CA LEU A 272 23.89 -7.65 6.79
C LEU A 272 23.22 -8.64 5.84
N PRO A 273 23.14 -8.32 4.53
CA PRO A 273 22.64 -9.28 3.57
C PRO A 273 23.58 -10.49 3.53
N ASP A 274 23.02 -11.70 3.46
CA ASP A 274 23.80 -12.91 3.28
C ASP A 274 24.60 -12.82 1.97
N GLU A 275 25.84 -13.32 1.97
CA GLU A 275 26.59 -13.44 0.72
C GLU A 275 25.84 -14.36 -0.23
N PRO A 276 25.69 -13.97 -1.51
CA PRO A 276 25.01 -14.82 -2.49
C PRO A 276 25.80 -16.12 -2.64
N ASP A 277 25.20 -17.23 -2.24
CA ASP A 277 25.76 -18.56 -2.46
C ASP A 277 25.91 -18.80 -3.98
N PRO A 278 27.15 -18.95 -4.49
CA PRO A 278 27.40 -19.12 -5.92
C PRO A 278 26.81 -20.42 -6.50
N GLU A 279 26.51 -21.41 -5.66
CA GLU A 279 25.92 -22.69 -6.10
C GLU A 279 24.39 -22.66 -6.13
N THR A 280 23.75 -21.71 -5.45
CA THR A 280 22.29 -21.61 -5.41
C THR A 280 21.78 -20.70 -6.52
N GLU A 281 21.27 -21.27 -7.62
CA GLU A 281 20.38 -20.54 -8.55
C GLU A 281 19.11 -20.15 -7.77
N ILE A 282 19.08 -18.93 -7.20
CA ILE A 282 17.89 -18.41 -6.51
C ILE A 282 16.82 -18.06 -7.56
N ARG A 283 16.11 -19.08 -8.06
CA ARG A 283 14.86 -18.87 -8.81
C ARG A 283 13.78 -18.47 -7.82
N ARG A 284 13.49 -17.16 -7.73
CA ARG A 284 12.33 -16.66 -6.97
C ARG A 284 11.08 -17.41 -7.42
N ALA A 285 10.44 -18.12 -6.49
CA ALA A 285 9.22 -18.85 -6.78
C ALA A 285 8.16 -17.90 -7.37
N ARG A 286 7.59 -18.27 -8.52
CA ARG A 286 6.52 -17.50 -9.14
C ARG A 286 5.24 -17.70 -8.33
N ILE A 287 4.87 -16.69 -7.53
CA ILE A 287 3.62 -16.67 -6.78
C ILE A 287 2.51 -16.10 -7.66
N VAL A 288 1.42 -16.86 -7.79
CA VAL A 288 0.18 -16.48 -8.47
C VAL A 288 -0.85 -16.08 -7.40
N PRO A 289 -1.38 -14.85 -7.42
CA PRO A 289 -2.33 -14.39 -6.43
C PRO A 289 -3.68 -15.11 -6.58
N LEU A 290 -4.35 -15.34 -5.45
CA LEU A 290 -5.78 -15.54 -5.41
C LEU A 290 -6.44 -14.17 -5.32
N LEU A 291 -7.04 -13.74 -6.43
CA LEU A 291 -7.65 -12.42 -6.58
C LEU A 291 -8.70 -12.19 -5.48
N GLY A 292 -8.59 -11.11 -4.72
CA GLY A 292 -9.52 -10.77 -3.63
C GLY A 292 -9.41 -11.61 -2.34
N LEU A 293 -8.45 -12.54 -2.23
CA LEU A 293 -8.29 -13.39 -1.03
C LEU A 293 -7.01 -13.09 -0.24
N SER A 294 -6.23 -12.09 -0.65
CA SER A 294 -4.96 -11.70 0.00
C SER A 294 -3.96 -12.85 0.18
N ARG A 295 -4.08 -13.88 -0.66
CA ARG A 295 -3.25 -15.08 -0.65
C ARG A 295 -2.66 -15.32 -2.04
N GLY A 296 -1.61 -16.12 -2.12
CA GLY A 296 -1.11 -16.63 -3.39
C GLY A 296 -0.53 -18.03 -3.23
N PHE A 297 -0.38 -18.72 -4.35
CA PHE A 297 0.20 -20.05 -4.43
C PHE A 297 1.41 -20.04 -5.37
N ARG A 298 2.31 -21.01 -5.23
CA ARG A 298 3.32 -21.23 -6.27
C ARG A 298 2.60 -21.60 -7.58
N ALA A 299 3.20 -21.28 -8.73
CA ALA A 299 2.57 -21.54 -10.03
C ALA A 299 2.11 -23.00 -10.20
N ASN A 300 2.94 -23.97 -9.82
CA ASN A 300 2.58 -25.40 -9.88
C ASN A 300 1.43 -25.78 -8.92
N GLU A 301 1.39 -25.20 -7.73
CA GLU A 301 0.27 -25.38 -6.79
C GLU A 301 -1.04 -24.78 -7.33
N PHE A 302 -0.96 -23.59 -7.94
CA PHE A 302 -2.10 -22.92 -8.55
C PHE A 302 -2.65 -23.74 -9.73
N GLU A 303 -1.77 -24.20 -10.63
CA GLU A 303 -2.12 -25.05 -11.76
C GLU A 303 -2.75 -26.37 -11.31
N LEU A 304 -2.19 -27.01 -10.27
CA LEU A 304 -2.75 -28.24 -9.70
C LEU A 304 -4.18 -28.02 -9.18
N LEU A 305 -4.42 -26.95 -8.41
CA LEU A 305 -5.76 -26.61 -7.94
C LEU A 305 -6.71 -26.30 -9.10
N ALA A 306 -6.23 -25.65 -10.17
CA ALA A 306 -7.02 -25.34 -11.34
C ALA A 306 -7.45 -26.59 -12.15
N ARG A 307 -6.67 -27.68 -12.08
CA ARG A 307 -7.02 -28.98 -12.70
C ARG A 307 -8.13 -29.73 -11.95
N ALA A 308 -8.39 -29.41 -10.68
CA ALA A 308 -9.47 -30.03 -9.92
C ALA A 308 -10.86 -29.60 -10.44
N ARG A 309 -11.88 -30.43 -10.23
CA ARG A 309 -13.26 -30.13 -10.65
C ARG A 309 -13.73 -28.80 -10.03
N GLY A 310 -14.08 -27.83 -10.88
CA GLY A 310 -14.49 -26.48 -10.45
C GLY A 310 -13.34 -25.52 -10.13
N GLY A 311 -12.08 -25.98 -10.14
CA GLY A 311 -10.91 -25.19 -9.78
C GLY A 311 -10.72 -23.95 -10.65
N ARG A 312 -10.83 -24.06 -11.98
CA ARG A 312 -10.71 -22.91 -12.89
C ARG A 312 -11.71 -21.79 -12.56
N LYS A 313 -12.98 -22.14 -12.33
CA LYS A 313 -14.03 -21.17 -11.96
C LYS A 313 -13.67 -20.43 -10.67
N LEU A 314 -13.17 -21.16 -9.67
CA LEU A 314 -12.83 -20.56 -8.37
C LEU A 314 -11.51 -19.78 -8.36
N LEU A 315 -10.57 -20.06 -9.27
CA LEU A 315 -9.22 -19.48 -9.23
C LEU A 315 -9.01 -18.35 -10.23
N LEU A 316 -9.66 -18.42 -11.39
CA LEU A 316 -9.48 -17.46 -12.49
C LEU A 316 -10.47 -16.29 -12.46
N GLN A 317 -11.48 -16.37 -11.60
CA GLN A 317 -12.54 -15.36 -11.52
C GLN A 317 -12.51 -14.66 -10.17
N SER A 318 -12.73 -13.36 -10.17
CA SER A 318 -13.10 -12.57 -9.01
C SER A 318 -14.35 -11.75 -9.32
N ASP A 319 -14.75 -10.90 -8.39
CA ASP A 319 -15.87 -9.98 -8.59
C ASP A 319 -15.57 -8.88 -9.61
N TYR A 320 -14.29 -8.58 -9.85
CA TYR A 320 -13.87 -7.44 -10.64
C TYR A 320 -13.11 -7.83 -11.90
N VAL A 321 -12.36 -8.94 -11.88
CA VAL A 321 -11.52 -9.36 -13.00
C VAL A 321 -11.63 -10.85 -13.24
N ASN A 322 -11.47 -11.24 -14.51
CA ASN A 322 -11.45 -12.63 -14.93
C ASN A 322 -10.24 -12.88 -15.81
N ALA A 323 -9.52 -13.97 -15.57
CA ALA A 323 -8.54 -14.50 -16.50
C ALA A 323 -9.21 -15.53 -17.42
N ALA A 324 -8.97 -15.46 -18.72
CA ALA A 324 -9.49 -16.41 -19.70
C ALA A 324 -8.86 -17.80 -19.54
N SER A 325 -7.62 -17.88 -19.06
CA SER A 325 -6.92 -19.15 -18.86
C SER A 325 -5.95 -19.14 -17.67
N VAL A 326 -5.51 -20.34 -17.27
CA VAL A 326 -4.47 -20.51 -16.24
C VAL A 326 -3.14 -19.93 -16.71
N GLU A 327 -2.81 -20.10 -17.99
CA GLU A 327 -1.59 -19.57 -18.59
C GLU A 327 -1.57 -18.04 -18.57
N GLU A 328 -2.69 -17.41 -18.94
CA GLU A 328 -2.85 -15.96 -18.85
C GLU A 328 -2.70 -15.50 -17.40
N MET A 329 -3.38 -16.16 -16.46
CA MET A 329 -3.27 -15.83 -15.04
C MET A 329 -1.82 -15.92 -14.55
N VAL A 330 -1.06 -16.96 -14.93
CA VAL A 330 0.36 -17.11 -14.52
C VAL A 330 1.25 -16.03 -15.15
N THR A 331 1.02 -15.70 -16.42
CA THR A 331 1.86 -14.77 -17.20
C THR A 331 1.58 -13.30 -16.86
N ASN A 332 0.30 -12.95 -16.80
CA ASN A 332 -0.23 -11.59 -16.63
C ASN A 332 -0.73 -11.32 -15.19
N ARG A 333 -0.46 -12.22 -14.23
CA ARG A 333 -0.82 -12.08 -12.79
C ARG A 333 -0.63 -10.69 -12.20
N LYS A 334 0.43 -9.99 -12.64
CA LYS A 334 0.80 -8.64 -12.20
C LYS A 334 -0.32 -7.67 -12.57
N GLN A 335 -0.63 -7.63 -13.85
CA GLN A 335 -1.61 -6.72 -14.44
C GLN A 335 -3.02 -7.03 -13.89
N ILE A 336 -3.38 -8.32 -13.85
CA ILE A 336 -4.68 -8.78 -13.34
C ILE A 336 -4.87 -8.39 -11.87
N GLN A 337 -3.83 -8.51 -11.03
CA GLN A 337 -3.93 -8.11 -9.63
C GLN A 337 -4.04 -6.59 -9.47
N ALA A 338 -3.26 -5.81 -10.23
CA ALA A 338 -3.34 -4.35 -10.16
C ALA A 338 -4.73 -3.85 -10.60
N LEU A 339 -5.32 -4.44 -11.65
CA LEU A 339 -6.68 -4.13 -12.06
C LEU A 339 -7.71 -4.55 -11.00
N GLN A 340 -7.55 -5.73 -10.39
CA GLN A 340 -8.37 -6.15 -9.23
C GLN A 340 -8.33 -5.11 -8.11
N MET A 341 -7.15 -4.56 -7.79
CA MET A 341 -6.99 -3.56 -6.72
C MET A 341 -7.65 -2.23 -7.09
N ALA A 342 -7.50 -1.79 -8.33
CA ALA A 342 -8.13 -0.57 -8.84
C ALA A 342 -9.66 -0.64 -8.75
N LEU A 343 -10.24 -1.68 -9.36
CA LEU A 343 -11.69 -1.88 -9.39
C LEU A 343 -12.29 -2.15 -8.02
N ALA A 344 -11.57 -2.83 -7.12
CA ALA A 344 -12.03 -3.04 -5.74
C ALA A 344 -12.16 -1.72 -4.96
N GLN A 345 -11.20 -0.80 -5.17
CA GLN A 345 -11.24 0.51 -4.52
C GLN A 345 -12.31 1.40 -5.13
N GLU A 346 -12.52 1.35 -6.45
CA GLU A 346 -13.63 2.05 -7.13
C GLU A 346 -15.00 1.58 -6.62
N ASP A 347 -15.22 0.27 -6.46
CA ASP A 347 -16.47 -0.26 -5.88
C ASP A 347 -16.73 0.27 -4.46
N LEU A 348 -15.67 0.43 -3.65
CA LEU A 348 -15.78 0.97 -2.30
C LEU A 348 -15.99 2.50 -2.30
N GLN A 349 -15.37 3.19 -3.23
CA GLN A 349 -15.48 4.64 -3.43
C GLN A 349 -16.93 5.06 -3.69
N ASP A 350 -17.69 4.25 -4.43
CA ASP A 350 -19.10 4.47 -4.76
C ASP A 350 -20.07 4.29 -3.58
N VAL A 351 -19.59 3.76 -2.46
CA VAL A 351 -20.41 3.56 -1.26
C VAL A 351 -20.31 4.78 -0.35
N PRO A 352 -21.45 5.32 0.15
CA PRO A 352 -21.43 6.38 1.17
C PRO A 352 -20.60 5.99 2.39
N ASP A 353 -19.85 6.94 2.94
CA ASP A 353 -18.83 6.68 3.97
C ASP A 353 -19.38 5.85 5.14
N LEU A 354 -20.55 6.24 5.66
CA LEU A 354 -21.23 5.58 6.77
C LEU A 354 -21.59 4.11 6.48
N ASN A 355 -21.78 3.75 5.21
CA ASN A 355 -22.20 2.42 4.77
C ASN A 355 -21.03 1.56 4.28
N ARG A 356 -19.82 2.12 4.09
CA ARG A 356 -18.65 1.40 3.54
C ARG A 356 -18.29 0.14 4.32
N ALA A 357 -18.25 0.21 5.64
CA ALA A 357 -17.92 -0.94 6.49
C ALA A 357 -18.96 -2.07 6.34
N GLY A 358 -20.26 -1.73 6.38
CA GLY A 358 -21.34 -2.70 6.19
C GLY A 358 -21.35 -3.32 4.79
N HIS A 359 -21.10 -2.50 3.76
CA HIS A 359 -20.95 -2.99 2.37
C HIS A 359 -19.76 -3.94 2.24
N PHE A 360 -18.59 -3.56 2.76
CA PHE A 360 -17.39 -4.39 2.72
C PHE A 360 -17.61 -5.75 3.41
N LEU A 361 -18.26 -5.76 4.58
CA LEU A 361 -18.58 -6.98 5.33
C LEU A 361 -19.55 -7.89 4.54
N SER A 362 -20.68 -7.33 4.13
CA SER A 362 -21.77 -8.10 3.49
C SER A 362 -21.47 -8.54 2.05
N LYS A 363 -20.61 -7.81 1.33
CA LYS A 363 -20.24 -8.10 -0.06
C LYS A 363 -18.85 -8.71 -0.14
N THR A 364 -17.80 -7.93 0.09
CA THR A 364 -16.41 -8.34 -0.15
C THR A 364 -15.98 -9.47 0.78
N MET A 365 -16.15 -9.32 2.09
CA MET A 365 -15.73 -10.33 3.06
C MET A 365 -16.58 -11.60 2.98
N ALA A 366 -17.90 -11.50 2.90
CA ALA A 366 -18.78 -12.66 2.77
C ALA A 366 -18.46 -13.50 1.52
N ARG A 367 -18.10 -12.85 0.40
CA ARG A 367 -17.67 -13.54 -0.83
C ARG A 367 -16.28 -14.15 -0.69
N ALA A 368 -15.32 -13.41 -0.11
CA ALA A 368 -13.98 -13.91 0.17
C ALA A 368 -14.02 -15.16 1.05
N GLU A 369 -14.83 -15.15 2.11
CA GLU A 369 -15.03 -16.29 3.00
C GLU A 369 -15.63 -17.49 2.26
N ARG A 370 -16.75 -17.29 1.55
CA ARG A 370 -17.40 -18.36 0.77
C ARG A 370 -16.44 -18.98 -0.23
N ARG A 371 -15.71 -18.15 -0.98
CA ARG A 371 -14.76 -18.61 -2.00
C ARG A 371 -13.56 -19.33 -1.38
N ALA A 372 -13.03 -18.85 -0.27
CA ALA A 372 -11.97 -19.55 0.46
C ALA A 372 -12.44 -20.94 0.93
N LYS A 373 -13.68 -21.04 1.42
CA LYS A 373 -14.32 -22.30 1.79
C LYS A 373 -14.48 -23.23 0.59
N ASP A 374 -14.97 -22.74 -0.55
CA ASP A 374 -15.13 -23.55 -1.78
C ASP A 374 -13.78 -24.07 -2.31
N ILE A 375 -12.73 -23.23 -2.28
CA ILE A 375 -11.37 -23.63 -2.66
C ILE A 375 -10.85 -24.73 -1.73
N SER A 376 -11.16 -24.67 -0.43
CA SER A 376 -10.74 -25.70 0.53
C SER A 376 -11.36 -27.08 0.28
N PHE A 377 -12.44 -27.14 -0.51
CA PHE A 377 -13.08 -28.39 -0.93
C PHE A 377 -12.57 -28.94 -2.27
N LEU A 378 -11.63 -28.27 -2.93
CA LEU A 378 -11.00 -28.80 -4.14
C LEU A 378 -10.22 -30.09 -3.82
N LYS A 379 -10.37 -31.10 -4.68
CA LYS A 379 -9.78 -32.43 -4.52
C LYS A 379 -8.91 -32.79 -5.72
N PRO A 380 -7.73 -32.19 -5.91
CA PRO A 380 -6.76 -32.68 -6.87
C PRO A 380 -6.27 -34.08 -6.47
N THR A 381 -5.93 -34.90 -7.46
CA THR A 381 -5.52 -36.30 -7.22
C THR A 381 -4.05 -36.40 -6.80
N LYS A 382 -3.70 -37.48 -6.07
CA LYS A 382 -2.30 -37.76 -5.69
C LYS A 382 -1.39 -37.92 -6.92
N ALA A 383 -1.89 -38.52 -7.99
CA ALA A 383 -1.16 -38.67 -9.25
C ALA A 383 -0.79 -37.30 -9.86
N GLN A 384 -1.78 -36.40 -9.98
CA GLN A 384 -1.55 -35.03 -10.48
C GLN A 384 -0.58 -34.23 -9.59
N ALA A 385 -0.66 -34.40 -8.27
CA ALA A 385 0.22 -33.71 -7.35
C ALA A 385 1.68 -34.20 -7.45
N SER A 386 1.88 -35.50 -7.61
CA SER A 386 3.20 -36.11 -7.85
C SER A 386 3.80 -35.61 -9.16
N GLU A 387 3.01 -35.54 -10.24
CA GLU A 387 3.42 -35.00 -11.54
C GLU A 387 3.85 -33.53 -11.43
N ALA A 388 3.16 -32.72 -10.62
CA ALA A 388 3.43 -31.30 -10.44
C ALA A 388 4.54 -30.99 -9.40
N GLY A 389 5.10 -32.02 -8.74
CA GLY A 389 6.07 -31.86 -7.66
C GLY A 389 5.51 -31.07 -6.46
N VAL A 390 4.23 -31.29 -6.14
CA VAL A 390 3.52 -30.56 -5.06
C VAL A 390 3.19 -31.50 -3.90
N ASP A 391 3.52 -31.08 -2.69
CA ASP A 391 3.01 -31.73 -1.47
C ASP A 391 1.51 -31.45 -1.32
N LEU A 392 0.71 -32.42 -1.73
CA LEU A 392 -0.75 -32.35 -1.70
C LEU A 392 -1.31 -32.16 -0.29
N THR A 393 -0.73 -32.84 0.71
CA THR A 393 -1.22 -32.79 2.09
C THR A 393 -1.01 -31.40 2.66
N SER A 394 0.20 -30.86 2.50
CA SER A 394 0.53 -29.50 2.92
C SER A 394 -0.34 -28.46 2.19
N LEU A 395 -0.53 -28.59 0.88
CA LEU A 395 -1.39 -27.70 0.10
C LEU A 395 -2.84 -27.69 0.61
N LEU A 396 -3.45 -28.87 0.78
CA LEU A 396 -4.85 -28.97 1.24
C LEU A 396 -5.02 -28.43 2.66
N ASN A 397 -4.11 -28.73 3.59
CA ASN A 397 -4.14 -28.18 4.94
C ASN A 397 -4.07 -26.64 4.90
N ARG A 398 -3.14 -26.10 4.12
CA ARG A 398 -3.00 -24.66 3.90
C ARG A 398 -4.26 -23.99 3.35
N THR A 399 -5.02 -24.65 2.46
CA THR A 399 -6.30 -24.10 1.96
C THR A 399 -7.41 -24.12 3.02
N ARG A 400 -7.49 -25.17 3.84
CA ARG A 400 -8.46 -25.28 4.94
C ARG A 400 -8.18 -24.26 6.04
N ASP A 401 -6.91 -24.12 6.44
CA ASP A 401 -6.49 -23.15 7.45
C ASP A 401 -6.82 -21.72 7.00
N HIS A 402 -6.68 -21.44 5.71
CA HIS A 402 -7.05 -20.14 5.14
C HIS A 402 -8.55 -19.90 5.22
N ALA A 403 -9.38 -20.87 4.83
CA ALA A 403 -10.84 -20.76 4.92
C ALA A 403 -11.31 -20.52 6.37
N VAL A 404 -10.76 -21.27 7.33
CA VAL A 404 -11.03 -21.06 8.76
C VAL A 404 -10.57 -19.68 9.22
N THR A 405 -9.43 -19.20 8.72
CA THR A 405 -8.93 -17.86 9.05
C THR A 405 -9.83 -16.77 8.50
N MET A 406 -10.35 -16.90 7.27
CA MET A 406 -11.25 -15.91 6.67
C MET A 406 -12.56 -15.76 7.46
N GLY A 407 -13.19 -16.86 7.89
CA GLY A 407 -14.38 -16.80 8.75
C GLY A 407 -14.09 -16.05 10.05
N LYS A 408 -13.00 -16.38 10.73
CA LYS A 408 -12.60 -15.68 11.97
C LYS A 408 -12.24 -14.20 11.74
N VAL A 409 -11.76 -13.84 10.55
CA VAL A 409 -11.48 -12.44 10.18
C VAL A 409 -12.79 -11.69 9.97
N ALA A 410 -13.78 -12.29 9.31
CA ALA A 410 -15.12 -11.73 9.16
C ALA A 410 -15.75 -11.46 10.53
N ASP A 411 -15.78 -12.46 11.42
CA ASP A 411 -16.29 -12.31 12.80
C ASP A 411 -15.60 -11.17 13.56
N ALA A 412 -14.27 -11.06 13.41
CA ALA A 412 -13.50 -10.02 14.09
C ALA A 412 -13.81 -8.62 13.56
N LEU A 413 -14.06 -8.49 12.25
CA LEU A 413 -14.43 -7.22 11.63
C LEU A 413 -15.88 -6.82 11.93
N GLU A 414 -16.82 -7.77 11.94
CA GLU A 414 -18.20 -7.55 12.36
C GLU A 414 -18.26 -7.00 13.79
N LYS A 415 -17.51 -7.64 14.71
CA LYS A 415 -17.40 -7.15 16.08
C LYS A 415 -16.85 -5.73 16.18
N ILE A 416 -15.86 -5.37 15.35
CA ILE A 416 -15.33 -3.99 15.32
C ILE A 416 -16.39 -3.02 14.79
N HIS A 417 -17.17 -3.44 13.79
CA HIS A 417 -18.21 -2.62 13.20
C HIS A 417 -19.29 -2.29 14.24
N GLU A 418 -19.73 -3.30 15.00
CA GLU A 418 -20.64 -3.13 16.14
C GLU A 418 -20.07 -2.24 17.24
N GLU A 419 -18.80 -2.47 17.63
CA GLU A 419 -18.11 -1.69 18.68
C GLU A 419 -17.92 -0.21 18.29
N ARG A 420 -17.73 0.09 17.00
CA ARG A 420 -17.44 1.45 16.48
C ARG A 420 -18.69 2.30 16.30
N GLY A 421 -19.82 1.69 15.92
CA GLY A 421 -21.03 2.41 15.56
C GLY A 421 -20.88 3.27 14.28
N ALA A 422 -21.99 3.84 13.81
CA ALA A 422 -22.03 4.62 12.56
C ALA A 422 -21.25 5.94 12.66
N ASP A 423 -21.24 6.58 13.83
CA ASP A 423 -20.67 7.91 14.06
C ASP A 423 -19.17 7.88 14.46
N SER A 424 -18.52 6.74 14.29
CA SER A 424 -17.10 6.60 14.62
C SER A 424 -16.25 7.63 13.85
N PRO A 425 -15.30 8.32 14.52
CA PRO A 425 -14.41 9.25 13.85
C PRO A 425 -13.65 8.62 12.69
N ARG A 426 -13.53 9.39 11.60
CA ARG A 426 -12.88 8.98 10.35
C ARG A 426 -11.68 9.87 10.08
N VAL A 427 -10.69 9.29 9.41
CA VAL A 427 -9.55 10.08 8.91
C VAL A 427 -10.02 11.04 7.82
N ARG A 428 -9.31 12.15 7.63
CA ARG A 428 -9.68 13.17 6.65
C ARG A 428 -9.59 12.62 5.24
N ALA A 429 -10.48 13.07 4.36
CA ALA A 429 -10.41 12.87 2.92
C ALA A 429 -9.02 13.20 2.36
N CYS A 430 -8.48 12.36 1.48
CA CYS A 430 -7.33 12.79 0.71
C CYS A 430 -7.78 13.82 -0.32
N ASP A 431 -7.19 15.02 -0.30
CA ASP A 431 -7.52 16.04 -1.29
C ASP A 431 -7.18 15.50 -2.69
N LEU A 432 -8.21 15.35 -3.53
CA LEU A 432 -8.03 15.17 -4.96
C LEU A 432 -7.49 16.49 -5.54
N ASN A 433 -6.65 16.43 -6.57
CA ASN A 433 -6.56 17.57 -7.48
C ASN A 433 -7.92 17.65 -8.18
N ILE A 434 -8.86 18.40 -7.58
CA ILE A 434 -10.27 18.50 -7.97
C ILE A 434 -10.40 18.89 -9.45
N GLU A 435 -9.45 19.67 -9.99
CA GLU A 435 -9.43 20.06 -11.41
C GLU A 435 -9.27 18.88 -12.40
N GLN A 436 -8.69 17.75 -11.99
CA GLN A 436 -8.46 16.59 -12.88
C GLN A 436 -9.60 15.57 -12.80
N ALA A 437 -10.20 15.37 -11.62
CA ALA A 437 -11.39 14.53 -11.49
C ALA A 437 -12.56 15.09 -12.31
N LEU A 438 -12.74 16.42 -12.31
CA LEU A 438 -13.75 17.10 -13.11
C LEU A 438 -13.51 17.02 -14.64
N ARG A 439 -12.28 16.74 -15.10
CA ARG A 439 -11.99 16.57 -16.54
C ARG A 439 -12.37 15.20 -17.07
N ARG A 440 -12.36 14.15 -16.23
CA ARG A 440 -12.79 12.79 -16.62
C ARG A 440 -14.32 12.68 -16.70
N ASP A 441 -15.05 13.35 -15.81
CA ASP A 441 -16.52 13.37 -15.82
C ASP A 441 -17.11 14.22 -16.98
N GLY A 442 -16.29 15.05 -17.65
CA GLY A 442 -16.70 15.86 -18.79
C GLY A 442 -16.48 15.23 -20.17
N GLN A 443 -15.98 13.99 -20.24
CA GLN A 443 -15.70 13.27 -21.49
C GLN A 443 -16.46 11.94 -21.63
N GLY A 444 -17.47 11.69 -20.80
CA GLY A 444 -18.35 10.53 -20.87
C GLY A 444 -19.61 10.74 -21.70
#